data_AF-A0A8J2Q0T0-F1
#
_entry.id   AF-A0A8J2Q0T0-F1
#
_cell.length_a   1.000
_cell.length_b   1.000
_cell.length_c   1.000
_cell.angle_alpha   90.00
_cell.angle_beta   90.00
_cell.angle_gamma   90.00
#
_symmetry.space_group_name_H-M   'P 1'
#
loop_
_entity.id
_entity.type
_entity.pdbx_description
1 polymer ?
#
loop_
_entity_poly.entity_id
_entity_poly.type
_entity_poly.pdbx_seq_one_letter_code
_entity_poly.pdbx_strand_id
1 'polypeptide(L)'
;MLQKLKIQRSRDTKYPPELVSMMELLPAIHDATCELMSCSDAISRRFQLKDETTTISEKLALSIKILTPKIAQHEEYANFLKTQSEMYNIIGNIQRTMYTKIQDKVTNRLKSWIVSDYERIINSISLLKEKQWQMDMTVTEVEKGEKSGPKDENTETARSFKLEQSRKDYEMQLALVKADLRKIPIVLVDHAICLKHFNQLMSDYHKQMEEVLKKFGAEKI
;
A
#
# COMPACT_ATOMS: atom_id res chain seq x y z
N MET A 1 -12.66 32.11 -5.00
CA MET A 1 -11.49 31.93 -5.90
C MET A 1 -11.15 30.46 -6.17
N LEU A 2 -11.20 29.57 -5.17
CA LEU A 2 -10.91 28.12 -5.34
C LEU A 2 -11.83 27.38 -6.34
N GLN A 3 -13.13 27.71 -6.38
CA GLN A 3 -14.05 27.15 -7.39
C GLN A 3 -13.72 27.61 -8.81
N LYS A 4 -13.29 28.87 -9.00
CA LYS A 4 -12.90 29.38 -10.31
C LYS A 4 -11.62 28.70 -10.83
N LEU A 5 -10.66 28.42 -9.95
CA LEU A 5 -9.44 27.65 -10.29
C LEU A 5 -9.73 26.18 -10.67
N LYS A 6 -10.70 25.53 -10.02
CA LYS A 6 -11.15 24.17 -10.40
C LYS A 6 -11.84 24.14 -11.78
N ILE A 7 -12.65 25.15 -12.09
CA ILE A 7 -13.38 25.27 -13.37
C ILE A 7 -12.45 25.67 -14.53
N GLN A 8 -11.34 26.36 -14.24
CA GLN A 8 -10.40 26.78 -15.27
C GLN A 8 -9.40 25.66 -15.63
N ARG A 9 -8.97 24.83 -14.67
CA ARG A 9 -8.19 23.60 -14.98
C ARG A 9 -9.01 22.54 -15.71
N SER A 10 -10.32 22.44 -15.46
CA SER A 10 -11.19 21.48 -16.15
C SER A 10 -11.49 21.82 -17.61
N ARG A 11 -11.13 23.03 -18.08
CA ARG A 11 -11.40 23.48 -19.45
C ARG A 11 -10.30 23.13 -20.46
N ASP A 12 -9.10 22.75 -19.99
CA ASP A 12 -7.98 22.30 -20.84
C ASP A 12 -7.76 20.78 -20.83
N THR A 13 -8.55 20.02 -20.05
CA THR A 13 -8.40 18.56 -19.97
C THR A 13 -9.34 17.86 -20.95
N LYS A 14 -8.79 17.12 -21.92
CA LYS A 14 -9.50 16.28 -22.91
C LYS A 14 -10.22 15.06 -22.32
N TYR A 15 -10.30 14.94 -20.99
CA TYR A 15 -10.90 13.81 -20.27
C TYR A 15 -12.09 14.29 -19.44
N PRO A 16 -13.05 13.40 -19.11
CA PRO A 16 -14.12 13.72 -18.17
C PRO A 16 -13.55 14.21 -16.83
N PRO A 17 -14.10 15.27 -16.20
CA PRO A 17 -13.56 15.83 -14.96
C PRO A 17 -13.40 14.83 -13.81
N GLU A 18 -14.33 13.87 -13.72
CA GLU A 18 -14.30 12.78 -12.75
C GLU A 18 -13.06 11.87 -12.94
N LEU A 19 -12.72 11.59 -14.21
CA LEU A 19 -11.57 10.76 -14.55
C LEU A 19 -10.26 11.46 -14.17
N VAL A 20 -10.16 12.76 -14.50
CA VAL A 20 -9.01 13.59 -14.14
C VAL A 20 -8.82 13.60 -12.62
N SER A 21 -9.90 13.83 -11.87
CA SER A 21 -9.83 13.83 -10.41
C SER A 21 -9.35 12.51 -9.83
N MET A 22 -9.76 11.37 -10.39
CA MET A 22 -9.29 10.05 -9.94
C MET A 22 -7.82 9.80 -10.30
N MET A 23 -7.39 10.20 -11.49
CA MET A 23 -6.00 10.07 -11.93
C MET A 23 -5.05 10.93 -11.08
N GLU A 24 -5.49 12.13 -10.67
CA GLU A 24 -4.75 13.02 -9.79
C GLU A 24 -4.69 12.52 -8.34
N LEU A 25 -5.70 11.77 -7.89
CA LEU A 25 -5.77 11.24 -6.53
C LEU A 25 -4.89 10.01 -6.32
N LEU A 26 -4.66 9.22 -7.36
CA LEU A 26 -3.90 7.95 -7.30
C LEU A 26 -2.52 8.06 -6.62
N PRO A 27 -1.65 9.03 -6.99
CA PRO A 27 -0.36 9.19 -6.34
C PRO A 27 -0.49 9.47 -4.83
N ALA A 28 -1.46 10.30 -4.43
CA ALA A 28 -1.68 10.60 -3.01
C ALA A 28 -2.15 9.36 -2.23
N ILE A 29 -3.02 8.53 -2.82
CA ILE A 29 -3.40 7.24 -2.22
C ILE A 29 -2.17 6.35 -2.09
N HIS A 30 -1.33 6.31 -3.14
CA HIS A 30 -0.11 5.52 -3.14
C HIS A 30 0.85 5.90 -2.02
N ASP A 31 1.13 7.20 -1.89
CA ASP A 31 2.06 7.71 -0.89
C ASP A 31 1.55 7.43 0.52
N ALA A 32 0.25 7.65 0.77
CA ALA A 32 -0.38 7.32 2.05
C ALA A 32 -0.32 5.81 2.36
N THR A 33 -0.52 4.95 1.38
CA THR A 33 -0.43 3.49 1.55
C THR A 33 1.02 3.04 1.80
N CYS A 34 2.00 3.65 1.13
CA CYS A 34 3.41 3.40 1.37
C CYS A 34 3.81 3.80 2.79
N GLU A 35 3.41 4.99 3.24
CA GLU A 35 3.66 5.46 4.60
C GLU A 35 3.03 4.50 5.62
N LEU A 36 1.76 4.12 5.43
CA LEU A 36 1.09 3.18 6.32
C LEU A 36 1.81 1.83 6.40
N MET A 37 2.22 1.28 5.26
CA MET A 37 2.97 0.03 5.18
C MET A 37 4.32 0.14 5.91
N SER A 38 5.07 1.22 5.69
CA SER A 38 6.35 1.47 6.36
C SER A 38 6.18 1.62 7.87
N CYS A 39 5.18 2.36 8.32
CA CYS A 39 4.88 2.51 9.74
C CYS A 39 4.47 1.19 10.39
N SER A 40 3.59 0.41 9.75
CA SER A 40 3.15 -0.88 10.29
C SER A 40 4.30 -1.88 10.38
N ASP A 41 5.16 -1.93 9.35
CA ASP A 41 6.35 -2.78 9.34
C ASP A 41 7.33 -2.37 10.45
N ALA A 42 7.65 -1.07 10.56
CA ALA A 42 8.56 -0.55 11.58
C ALA A 42 8.09 -0.86 13.02
N ILE A 43 6.79 -0.69 13.30
CA ILE A 43 6.21 -1.03 14.60
C ILE A 43 6.30 -2.54 14.86
N SER A 44 5.94 -3.36 13.86
CA SER A 44 5.94 -4.81 14.00
C SER A 44 7.34 -5.38 14.26
N ARG A 45 8.39 -4.77 13.69
CA ARG A 45 9.78 -5.22 13.82
C ARG A 45 10.51 -4.67 15.05
N ARG A 46 9.91 -3.75 15.79
CA ARG A 46 10.56 -3.06 16.92
C ARG A 46 11.12 -4.00 18.00
N PHE A 47 10.56 -5.20 18.12
CA PHE A 47 10.97 -6.20 19.11
C PHE A 47 11.82 -7.34 18.53
N GLN A 48 11.98 -7.39 17.21
CA GLN A 48 12.78 -8.39 16.54
C GLN A 48 14.25 -8.00 16.56
N LEU A 49 15.11 -9.00 16.69
CA LEU A 49 16.53 -8.83 16.45
C LEU A 49 16.79 -8.86 14.95
N LYS A 50 17.76 -8.06 14.50
CA LYS A 50 18.13 -7.97 13.09
C LYS A 50 18.54 -9.37 12.61
N ASP A 51 17.96 -9.81 11.50
CA ASP A 51 18.24 -11.10 10.85
C ASP A 51 17.89 -12.36 11.68
N GLU A 52 17.13 -12.21 12.77
CA GLU A 52 16.66 -13.31 13.60
C GLU A 52 15.12 -13.37 13.65
N THR A 53 14.55 -14.56 13.82
CA THR A 53 13.11 -14.75 14.07
C THR A 53 12.74 -14.59 15.55
N THR A 54 13.74 -14.45 16.41
CA THR A 54 13.63 -14.32 17.86
C THR A 54 13.46 -12.87 18.29
N THR A 55 12.70 -12.69 19.37
CA THR A 55 12.51 -11.37 19.98
C THR A 55 13.60 -11.07 21.02
N ILE A 56 13.81 -9.79 21.30
CA ILE A 56 14.72 -9.36 22.38
C ILE A 56 14.29 -9.99 23.72
N SER A 57 12.98 -10.07 23.97
CA SER A 57 12.41 -10.67 25.19
C SER A 57 12.74 -12.15 25.30
N GLU A 58 12.66 -12.92 24.21
CA GLU A 58 13.07 -14.33 24.19
C GLU A 58 14.55 -14.52 24.45
N LYS A 59 15.40 -13.65 23.89
CA LYS A 59 16.84 -13.72 24.12
C LYS A 59 17.18 -13.44 25.57
N LEU A 60 16.52 -12.45 26.18
CA LEU A 60 16.64 -12.17 27.61
C LEU A 60 16.15 -13.35 28.46
N ALA A 61 14.99 -13.93 28.12
CA ALA A 61 14.47 -15.11 28.81
C ALA A 61 15.47 -16.28 28.79
N LEU A 62 16.09 -16.53 27.63
CA LEU A 62 17.13 -17.55 27.47
C LEU A 62 18.38 -17.24 28.30
N SER A 63 18.86 -16.00 28.28
CA SER A 63 20.01 -15.58 29.09
C SER A 63 19.75 -15.75 30.58
N ILE A 64 18.57 -15.37 31.08
CA ILE A 64 18.17 -15.58 32.47
C ILE A 64 18.14 -17.08 32.78
N LYS A 65 17.55 -17.89 31.91
CA LYS A 65 17.49 -19.35 32.07
C LYS A 65 18.87 -20.00 32.15
N ILE A 66 19.86 -19.49 31.43
CA ILE A 66 21.26 -19.95 31.49
C ILE A 66 21.96 -19.50 32.79
N LEU A 67 21.58 -18.33 33.32
CA LEU A 67 22.12 -17.82 34.58
C LEU A 67 21.58 -18.56 35.80
N THR A 68 20.30 -18.93 35.81
CA THR A 68 19.61 -19.53 36.97
C THR A 68 20.36 -20.70 37.62
N PRO A 69 20.89 -21.70 36.88
CA PRO A 69 21.63 -22.81 37.50
C PRO A 69 22.94 -22.39 38.18
N LYS A 70 23.56 -21.28 37.78
CA LYS A 70 24.84 -20.79 38.34
C LYS A 70 24.69 -20.10 39.70
N ILE A 71 23.45 -19.77 40.07
CA ILE A 71 23.10 -19.09 41.31
C ILE A 71 22.13 -19.94 42.15
N ALA A 72 22.03 -21.23 41.85
CA ALA A 72 21.06 -22.14 42.47
C ALA A 72 21.21 -22.22 44.00
N GLN A 73 22.40 -21.92 44.53
CA GLN A 73 22.66 -21.79 45.97
C GLN A 73 21.85 -20.67 46.65
N HIS A 74 21.36 -19.69 45.90
CA HIS A 74 20.48 -18.63 46.37
C HIS A 74 19.05 -18.95 45.94
N GLU A 75 18.41 -19.92 46.61
CA GLU A 75 17.14 -20.53 46.18
C GLU A 75 16.02 -19.53 45.87
N GLU A 76 15.78 -18.56 46.77
CA GLU A 76 14.75 -17.53 46.56
C GLU A 76 15.03 -16.69 45.31
N TYR A 77 16.27 -16.27 45.10
CA TYR A 77 16.66 -15.47 43.95
C TYR A 77 16.67 -16.29 42.65
N ALA A 78 17.06 -17.56 42.71
CA ALA A 78 16.98 -18.47 41.58
C ALA A 78 15.52 -18.71 41.15
N ASN A 79 14.61 -18.88 42.10
CA ASN A 79 13.16 -18.99 41.85
C ASN A 79 12.60 -17.70 41.25
N PHE A 80 13.00 -16.53 41.78
CA PHE A 80 12.65 -15.24 41.20
C PHE A 80 13.10 -15.12 39.74
N LEU A 81 14.36 -15.43 39.42
CA LEU A 81 14.87 -15.40 38.05
C LEU A 81 14.13 -16.39 37.13
N LYS A 82 13.76 -17.57 37.63
CA LYS A 82 12.96 -18.54 36.87
C LYS A 82 11.61 -17.95 36.47
N THR A 83 10.93 -17.30 37.41
CA THR A 83 9.66 -16.57 37.17
C THR A 83 9.84 -15.44 36.16
N GLN A 84 10.92 -14.65 36.26
CA GLN A 84 11.23 -13.59 35.27
C GLN A 84 11.49 -14.15 33.87
N SER A 85 12.25 -15.25 33.76
CA SER A 85 12.51 -15.93 32.48
C SER A 85 11.21 -16.39 31.82
N GLU A 86 10.27 -16.97 32.59
CA GLU A 86 8.97 -17.38 32.08
C GLU A 86 8.15 -16.18 31.57
N MET A 87 8.13 -15.08 32.33
CA MET A 87 7.44 -13.84 31.94
C MET A 87 7.97 -13.32 30.59
N TYR A 88 9.29 -13.15 30.46
CA TYR A 88 9.89 -12.65 29.22
C TYR A 88 9.69 -13.58 28.02
N ASN A 89 9.64 -14.90 28.25
CA ASN A 89 9.33 -15.86 27.20
C ASN A 89 7.88 -15.70 26.69
N ILE A 90 6.92 -15.47 27.58
CA ILE A 90 5.52 -15.21 27.20
C ILE A 90 5.41 -13.88 26.44
N ILE A 91 6.06 -12.83 26.92
CA ILE A 91 6.11 -11.50 26.26
C ILE A 91 6.66 -11.64 24.83
N GLY A 92 7.76 -12.37 24.66
CA GLY A 92 8.34 -12.61 23.34
C GLY A 92 7.38 -13.30 22.38
N ASN A 93 6.69 -14.35 22.85
CA ASN A 93 5.69 -15.04 22.03
C ASN A 93 4.52 -14.13 21.60
N ILE A 94 4.07 -13.23 22.49
CA ILE A 94 3.05 -12.22 22.17
C ILE A 94 3.57 -11.27 21.09
N GLN A 95 4.79 -10.75 21.25
CA GLN A 95 5.44 -9.86 20.28
C GLN A 95 5.62 -10.54 18.91
N ARG A 96 6.04 -11.81 18.87
CA ARG A 96 6.16 -12.58 17.63
C ARG A 96 4.81 -12.77 16.95
N THR A 97 3.78 -13.09 17.73
CA THR A 97 2.42 -13.25 17.21
C THR A 97 1.88 -11.94 16.63
N MET A 98 2.11 -10.83 17.33
CA MET A 98 1.78 -9.49 16.84
C MET A 98 2.46 -9.20 15.50
N TYR A 99 3.78 -9.44 15.41
CA TYR A 99 4.53 -9.27 14.17
C TYR A 99 3.90 -10.05 13.01
N THR A 100 3.72 -11.37 13.17
CA THR A 100 3.19 -12.22 12.10
C THR A 100 1.80 -11.78 11.66
N LYS A 101 0.93 -11.40 12.62
CA LYS A 101 -0.42 -10.94 12.30
C LYS A 101 -0.43 -9.57 11.61
N ILE A 102 0.45 -8.64 11.97
CA ILE A 102 0.57 -7.35 11.28
C ILE A 102 1.08 -7.57 9.85
N GLN A 103 2.09 -8.42 9.67
CA GLN A 103 2.62 -8.74 8.35
C GLN A 103 1.53 -9.32 7.43
N ASP A 104 0.77 -10.31 7.91
CA ASP A 104 -0.27 -10.98 7.13
C ASP A 104 -1.49 -10.09 6.84
N LYS A 105 -2.05 -9.44 7.87
CA LYS A 105 -3.34 -8.73 7.77
C LYS A 105 -3.23 -7.28 7.32
N VAL A 106 -2.03 -6.70 7.37
CA VAL A 106 -1.79 -5.28 7.09
C VAL A 106 -0.71 -5.14 6.03
N THR A 107 0.56 -5.39 6.37
CA THR A 107 1.72 -5.07 5.51
C THR A 107 1.63 -5.75 4.14
N ASN A 108 1.39 -7.06 4.09
CA ASN A 108 1.34 -7.80 2.83
C ASN A 108 0.16 -7.40 1.95
N ARG A 109 -0.98 -7.05 2.54
CA ARG A 109 -2.16 -6.58 1.80
C ARG A 109 -1.91 -5.22 1.16
N LEU A 110 -1.37 -4.27 1.92
CA LEU A 110 -0.99 -2.95 1.40
C LEU A 110 0.08 -3.08 0.30
N LYS A 111 1.08 -3.94 0.51
CA LYS A 111 2.13 -4.22 -0.47
C LYS A 111 1.59 -4.78 -1.78
N SER A 112 0.61 -5.69 -1.72
CA SER A 112 0.00 -6.27 -2.92
C SER A 112 -0.61 -5.18 -3.82
N TRP A 113 -1.30 -4.21 -3.22
CA TRP A 113 -1.87 -3.10 -3.97
C TRP A 113 -0.79 -2.16 -4.56
N ILE A 114 0.23 -1.82 -3.77
CA ILE A 114 1.36 -0.96 -4.23
C ILE A 114 2.06 -1.59 -5.44
N VAL A 115 2.45 -2.86 -5.33
CA VAL A 115 3.30 -3.53 -6.33
C VAL A 115 2.51 -3.98 -7.56
N SER A 116 1.24 -4.38 -7.40
CA SER A 116 0.48 -4.93 -8.52
C SER A 116 -0.49 -3.93 -9.12
N ASP A 117 -1.44 -3.42 -8.33
CA ASP A 117 -2.54 -2.64 -8.86
C ASP A 117 -2.13 -1.21 -9.21
N TYR A 118 -1.40 -0.53 -8.31
CA TYR A 118 -0.98 0.84 -8.56
C TYR A 118 -0.07 0.96 -9.79
N GLU A 119 0.96 0.13 -9.87
CA GLU A 119 1.91 0.13 -11.00
C GLU A 119 1.20 -0.16 -12.33
N ARG A 120 0.31 -1.17 -12.36
CA ARG A 120 -0.51 -1.47 -13.54
C ARG A 120 -1.34 -0.26 -13.98
N ILE A 121 -2.00 0.41 -13.05
CA ILE A 121 -2.91 1.53 -13.35
C ILE A 121 -2.12 2.75 -13.85
N ILE A 122 -0.98 3.07 -13.24
CA ILE A 122 -0.11 4.17 -13.69
C ILE A 122 0.46 3.91 -15.08
N ASN A 123 0.87 2.68 -15.37
CA ASN A 123 1.35 2.29 -16.70
C ASN A 123 0.21 2.40 -17.73
N SER A 124 -1.00 1.96 -17.37
CA SER A 124 -2.21 2.09 -18.21
C SER A 124 -2.58 3.56 -18.48
N ILE A 125 -2.45 4.43 -17.49
CA ILE A 125 -2.65 5.88 -17.63
C ILE A 125 -1.59 6.51 -18.54
N SER A 126 -0.33 6.10 -18.41
CA SER A 126 0.76 6.59 -19.27
C SER A 126 0.51 6.18 -20.73
N LEU A 127 0.09 4.94 -20.96
CA LEU A 127 -0.28 4.45 -22.29
C LEU A 127 -1.49 5.20 -22.87
N LEU A 128 -2.48 5.57 -22.04
CA LEU A 128 -3.61 6.38 -22.47
C LEU A 128 -3.17 7.76 -22.98
N LYS A 129 -2.24 8.42 -22.27
CA LYS A 129 -1.67 9.71 -22.68
C LYS A 129 -0.92 9.60 -24.02
N GLU A 130 -0.17 8.53 -24.20
CA GLU A 130 0.54 8.24 -25.46
C GLU A 130 -0.45 8.03 -26.62
N LYS A 131 -1.48 7.19 -26.44
CA LYS A 131 -2.51 6.95 -27.45
C LYS A 131 -3.29 8.22 -27.81
N GLN A 132 -3.55 9.07 -26.82
CA GLN A 132 -4.14 10.39 -27.07
C GLN A 132 -3.24 11.26 -27.94
N TRP A 133 -1.95 11.34 -27.64
CA TRP A 133 -0.99 12.12 -28.41
C TRP A 133 -0.90 11.62 -29.87
N GLN A 134 -0.87 10.30 -30.09
CA GLN A 134 -0.87 9.69 -31.42
C GLN A 134 -2.13 10.03 -32.23
N MET A 135 -3.31 10.01 -31.58
CA MET A 135 -4.57 10.41 -32.19
C MET A 135 -4.54 11.90 -32.58
N ASP A 136 -4.09 12.78 -31.68
CA ASP A 136 -3.99 14.22 -31.92
C ASP A 136 -3.04 14.57 -33.09
N MET A 137 -1.92 13.86 -33.19
CA MET A 137 -1.00 13.98 -34.32
C MET A 137 -1.66 13.54 -35.63
N THR A 138 -2.38 12.42 -35.61
CA THR A 138 -3.07 11.89 -36.80
C THR A 138 -4.18 12.85 -37.27
N VAL A 139 -4.95 13.43 -36.34
CA VAL A 139 -5.94 14.49 -36.66
C VAL A 139 -5.26 15.67 -37.34
N THR A 140 -4.15 16.15 -36.77
CA THR A 140 -3.39 17.29 -37.32
C THR A 140 -2.82 17.00 -38.72
N GLU A 141 -2.34 15.76 -38.96
CA GLU A 141 -1.86 15.30 -40.27
C GLU A 141 -2.98 15.29 -41.33
N VAL A 142 -4.18 14.81 -40.94
CA VAL A 142 -5.36 14.78 -41.81
C VAL A 142 -5.79 16.20 -42.18
N GLU A 143 -5.93 17.09 -41.20
CA GLU A 143 -6.31 18.50 -41.40
C GLU A 143 -5.32 19.27 -42.27
N LYS A 144 -4.01 19.03 -42.11
CA LYS A 144 -2.96 19.65 -42.96
C LYS A 144 -3.00 19.11 -44.37
N GLY A 145 -3.24 17.81 -44.53
CA GLY A 145 -3.39 17.19 -45.84
C GLY A 145 -4.61 17.73 -46.58
N GLU A 146 -5.75 17.92 -45.93
CA GLU A 146 -6.99 18.49 -46.53
C GLU A 146 -6.80 19.90 -47.10
N LYS A 147 -5.84 20.67 -46.59
CA LYS A 147 -5.49 22.00 -47.10
C LYS A 147 -4.56 21.97 -48.33
N SER A 148 -4.03 20.81 -48.73
CA SER A 148 -3.05 20.69 -49.82
C SER A 148 -3.63 19.97 -51.05
N GLY A 149 -4.28 20.71 -51.96
CA GLY A 149 -4.56 20.33 -53.36
C GLY A 149 -5.44 19.08 -53.62
N PRO A 150 -5.77 18.79 -54.89
CA PRO A 150 -6.64 17.66 -55.26
C PRO A 150 -5.91 16.34 -54.99
N LYS A 151 -6.58 15.42 -54.28
CA LYS A 151 -6.00 14.16 -53.81
C LYS A 151 -6.58 12.96 -54.54
N ASP A 152 -5.78 11.91 -54.61
CA ASP A 152 -6.19 10.57 -55.06
C ASP A 152 -7.11 9.92 -54.01
N GLU A 153 -8.22 9.33 -54.43
CA GLU A 153 -9.27 8.72 -53.60
C GLU A 153 -8.70 7.61 -52.68
N ASN A 154 -7.66 6.91 -53.15
CA ASN A 154 -6.92 5.92 -52.35
C ASN A 154 -6.18 6.56 -51.16
N THR A 155 -5.64 7.78 -51.32
CA THR A 155 -4.93 8.48 -50.24
C THR A 155 -5.86 9.09 -49.20
N GLU A 156 -7.08 9.42 -49.56
CA GLU A 156 -8.12 9.86 -48.61
C GLU A 156 -8.65 8.69 -47.78
N THR A 157 -8.92 7.55 -48.43
CA THR A 157 -9.38 6.34 -47.77
C THR A 157 -8.36 5.82 -46.74
N ALA A 158 -7.07 5.81 -47.09
CA ALA A 158 -5.99 5.39 -46.18
C ALA A 158 -5.85 6.32 -44.95
N ARG A 159 -6.01 7.63 -45.12
CA ARG A 159 -5.95 8.61 -44.01
C ARG A 159 -7.15 8.47 -43.08
N SER A 160 -8.36 8.33 -43.65
CA SER A 160 -9.58 8.08 -42.89
C SER A 160 -9.48 6.80 -42.06
N PHE A 161 -8.97 5.72 -42.66
CA PHE A 161 -8.74 4.46 -41.94
C PHE A 161 -7.73 4.60 -40.79
N LYS A 162 -6.59 5.28 -41.01
CA LYS A 162 -5.59 5.52 -39.96
C LYS A 162 -6.17 6.33 -38.80
N LEU A 163 -6.97 7.36 -39.10
CA LEU A 163 -7.64 8.17 -38.09
C LEU A 163 -8.62 7.32 -37.26
N GLU A 164 -9.48 6.55 -37.92
CA GLU A 164 -10.44 5.68 -37.24
C GLU A 164 -9.75 4.61 -36.38
N GLN A 165 -8.65 4.03 -36.85
CA GLN A 165 -7.87 3.07 -36.07
C GLN A 165 -7.27 3.71 -34.80
N SER A 166 -6.65 4.89 -34.94
CA SER A 166 -6.07 5.63 -33.79
C SER A 166 -7.13 6.03 -32.77
N ARG A 167 -8.33 6.39 -33.22
CA ARG A 167 -9.49 6.67 -32.37
C ARG A 167 -9.94 5.43 -31.61
N LYS A 168 -10.09 4.28 -32.27
CA LYS A 168 -10.47 3.02 -31.62
C LYS A 168 -9.45 2.57 -30.58
N ASP A 169 -8.16 2.67 -30.89
CA ASP A 169 -7.08 2.38 -29.95
C ASP A 169 -7.18 3.26 -28.69
N TYR A 170 -7.40 4.57 -28.86
CA TYR A 170 -7.60 5.51 -27.76
C TYR A 170 -8.85 5.17 -26.93
N GLU A 171 -9.99 4.93 -27.58
CA GLU A 171 -11.26 4.62 -26.91
C GLU A 171 -11.17 3.31 -26.11
N MET A 172 -10.51 2.30 -26.66
CA MET A 172 -10.23 1.04 -25.97
C MET A 172 -9.36 1.26 -24.72
N GLN A 173 -8.26 2.01 -24.85
CA GLN A 173 -7.38 2.29 -23.72
C GLN A 173 -8.08 3.16 -22.65
N LEU A 174 -8.91 4.10 -23.07
CA LEU A 174 -9.73 4.92 -22.18
C LEU A 174 -10.72 4.06 -21.38
N ALA A 175 -11.33 3.07 -22.02
CA ALA A 175 -12.23 2.14 -21.35
C ALA A 175 -11.51 1.29 -20.30
N LEU A 176 -10.30 0.82 -20.60
CA LEU A 176 -9.45 0.08 -19.65
C LEU A 176 -9.11 0.93 -18.41
N VAL A 177 -8.62 2.15 -18.62
CA VAL A 177 -8.30 3.08 -17.52
C VAL A 177 -9.54 3.39 -16.69
N LYS A 178 -10.70 3.64 -17.33
CA LYS A 178 -11.97 3.85 -16.60
C LYS A 178 -12.36 2.63 -15.75
N ALA A 179 -12.22 1.43 -16.30
CA ALA A 179 -12.56 0.20 -15.58
C ALA A 179 -11.66 0.00 -14.35
N ASP A 180 -10.37 0.32 -14.46
CA ASP A 180 -9.44 0.23 -13.34
C ASP A 180 -9.67 1.31 -12.29
N LEU A 181 -9.88 2.57 -12.69
CA LEU A 181 -10.14 3.67 -11.75
C LEU A 181 -11.46 3.49 -10.98
N ARG A 182 -12.46 2.83 -11.58
CA ARG A 182 -13.71 2.46 -10.88
C ARG A 182 -13.49 1.53 -9.69
N LYS A 183 -12.34 0.86 -9.59
CA LYS A 183 -12.00 -0.01 -8.45
C LYS A 183 -11.41 0.76 -7.26
N ILE A 184 -11.01 2.03 -7.43
CA ILE A 184 -10.40 2.84 -6.36
C ILE A 184 -11.23 2.88 -5.07
N PRO A 185 -12.57 3.07 -5.11
CA PRO A 185 -13.36 3.06 -3.88
C PRO A 185 -13.25 1.75 -3.10
N ILE A 186 -13.17 0.61 -3.78
CA ILE A 186 -13.01 -0.71 -3.15
C ILE A 186 -11.63 -0.81 -2.51
N VAL A 187 -10.58 -0.36 -3.20
CA VAL A 187 -9.22 -0.28 -2.66
C VAL A 187 -9.18 0.54 -1.36
N LEU A 188 -9.88 1.70 -1.33
CA LEU A 188 -9.93 2.53 -0.13
C LEU A 188 -10.64 1.84 1.04
N VAL A 189 -11.68 1.05 0.76
CA VAL A 189 -12.33 0.21 1.77
C VAL A 189 -11.36 -0.85 2.29
N ASP A 190 -10.60 -1.51 1.42
CA ASP A 190 -9.59 -2.49 1.83
C ASP A 190 -8.47 -1.86 2.68
N HIS A 191 -8.02 -0.64 2.35
CA HIS A 191 -7.08 0.11 3.19
C HIS A 191 -7.68 0.43 4.57
N ALA A 192 -8.95 0.83 4.65
CA ALA A 192 -9.64 1.06 5.92
C ALA A 192 -9.77 -0.23 6.76
N ILE A 193 -9.99 -1.38 6.12
CA ILE A 193 -10.00 -2.68 6.78
C ILE A 193 -8.60 -3.01 7.33
N CYS A 194 -7.53 -2.73 6.58
CA CYS A 194 -6.16 -2.90 7.07
C CYS A 194 -5.88 -2.05 8.32
N LEU A 195 -6.30 -0.78 8.32
CA LEU A 195 -6.20 0.10 9.49
C LEU A 195 -6.98 -0.42 10.69
N LYS A 196 -8.20 -0.92 10.47
CA LYS A 196 -9.01 -1.54 11.53
C LYS A 196 -8.28 -2.74 12.14
N HIS A 197 -7.73 -3.63 11.31
CA HIS A 197 -6.96 -4.78 11.78
C HIS A 197 -5.72 -4.35 12.56
N PHE A 198 -4.99 -3.35 12.09
CA PHE A 198 -3.83 -2.81 12.80
C PHE A 198 -4.20 -2.35 14.21
N ASN A 199 -5.24 -1.52 14.34
CA ASN A 199 -5.69 -1.00 15.64
C ASN A 199 -6.14 -2.13 16.58
N GLN A 200 -6.87 -3.12 16.06
CA GLN A 200 -7.29 -4.26 16.86
C GLN A 200 -6.09 -5.08 17.35
N LEU A 201 -5.11 -5.35 16.49
CA LEU A 201 -3.90 -6.08 16.86
C LEU A 201 -3.07 -5.34 17.92
N MET A 202 -2.96 -4.01 17.82
CA MET A 202 -2.28 -3.20 18.82
C MET A 202 -3.03 -3.18 20.15
N SER A 203 -4.35 -3.06 20.12
CA SER A 203 -5.18 -3.15 21.34
C SER A 203 -5.03 -4.52 22.02
N ASP A 204 -5.11 -5.60 21.24
CA ASP A 204 -4.96 -6.97 21.74
C ASP A 204 -3.55 -7.21 22.31
N TYR A 205 -2.52 -6.66 21.67
CA TYR A 205 -1.14 -6.71 22.16
C TYR A 205 -1.01 -6.07 23.53
N HIS A 206 -1.49 -4.83 23.69
CA HIS A 206 -1.40 -4.11 24.96
C HIS A 206 -2.21 -4.78 26.07
N LYS A 207 -3.40 -5.31 25.75
CA LYS A 207 -4.21 -6.06 26.70
C LYS A 207 -3.51 -7.33 27.20
N GLN A 208 -2.96 -8.13 26.27
CA GLN A 208 -2.19 -9.33 26.64
C GLN A 208 -0.94 -8.97 27.46
N MET A 209 -0.28 -7.88 27.12
CA MET A 209 0.89 -7.40 27.86
C MET A 209 0.53 -7.04 29.30
N GLU A 210 -0.58 -6.33 29.51
CA GLU A 210 -1.12 -6.01 30.84
C GLU A 210 -1.44 -7.28 31.63
N GLU A 211 -2.16 -8.24 31.03
CA GLU A 211 -2.52 -9.51 31.67
C GLU A 211 -1.29 -10.30 32.13
N VAL A 212 -0.22 -10.32 31.32
CA VAL A 212 1.05 -10.96 31.68
C VAL A 212 1.69 -10.23 32.86
N LEU A 213 1.84 -8.91 32.80
CA LEU A 213 2.48 -8.15 33.87
C LEU A 213 1.74 -8.32 35.21
N LYS A 214 0.40 -8.30 35.19
CA LYS A 214 -0.43 -8.57 36.36
C LYS A 214 -0.22 -9.98 36.92
N LYS A 215 -0.23 -11.00 36.05
CA LYS A 215 0.04 -12.40 36.43
C LYS A 215 1.38 -12.54 37.17
N PHE A 216 2.39 -11.78 36.77
CA PHE A 216 3.73 -11.80 37.37
C PHE A 216 3.94 -10.76 38.47
N GLY A 217 2.86 -10.14 38.97
CA GLY A 217 2.88 -9.34 40.20
C GLY A 217 3.25 -7.87 40.04
N ALA A 218 3.16 -7.30 38.84
CA ALA A 218 3.42 -5.87 38.62
C ALA A 218 2.44 -4.95 39.37
N GLU A 219 1.28 -5.44 39.80
CA GLU A 219 0.32 -4.69 40.64
C GLU A 219 0.77 -4.51 42.09
N LYS A 220 1.82 -5.24 42.52
CA LYS A 220 2.32 -5.24 43.90
C LYS A 220 3.52 -4.30 44.12
N ILE A 221 3.93 -3.58 43.07
CA ILE A 221 4.98 -2.55 43.09
C ILE A 221 4.32 -1.19 43.26
#